data_AF-A0A7X9A367-F1
#
_entry.id   AF-A0A7X9A367-F1
#
_cell.length_a   1.000
_cell.length_b   1.000
_cell.length_c   1.000
_cell.angle_alpha   90.00
_cell.angle_beta   90.00
_cell.angle_gamma   90.00
#
_symmetry.space_group_name_H-M   'P 1'
#
loop_
_entity.id
_entity.type
_entity.pdbx_description
1 polymer ?
#
loop_
_entity_poly.entity_id
_entity_poly.type
_entity_poly.pdbx_seq_one_letter_code
_entity_poly.pdbx_strand_id
1 'polypeptide(L)'
;MMLFFGGFLAGLIVFWILIKIYLHRYEALIKDGIEVYEKLDELFKNCQDIAVQTMSELESKIDKVNKISQEVEKSEDKTPQRKAKKEISKYVEKKSDFEIPPQYLSILRLKEAGWEIKEIAKEVAMGQDQVAMIIQLFYHQKP
;
A
#
# COMPACT_ATOMS: atom_id res chain seq x y z
N MET A 1 10.50 -19.14 64.90
CA MET A 1 9.17 -18.97 64.29
C MET A 1 8.83 -17.49 64.02
N MET A 2 8.82 -16.59 65.02
CA MET A 2 8.44 -15.17 64.81
C MET A 2 9.32 -14.38 63.81
N LEU A 3 10.65 -14.56 63.82
CA LEU A 3 11.55 -13.85 62.89
C LEU A 3 11.39 -14.31 61.42
N PHE A 4 11.07 -15.59 61.21
CA PHE A 4 10.79 -16.13 59.88
C PHE A 4 9.45 -15.59 59.33
N PHE A 5 8.45 -15.42 60.19
CA PHE A 5 7.16 -14.82 59.82
C PHE A 5 7.30 -13.34 59.42
N GLY A 6 8.14 -12.58 60.13
CA GLY A 6 8.38 -11.16 59.80
C GLY A 6 9.07 -10.97 58.44
N GLY A 7 10.07 -11.81 58.13
CA GLY A 7 10.75 -11.80 56.83
C GLY A 7 9.82 -12.21 55.68
N PHE A 8 8.95 -13.20 55.91
CA PHE A 8 7.97 -13.63 54.92
C PHE A 8 6.91 -12.54 54.63
N LEU A 9 6.43 -11.85 55.66
CA LEU A 9 5.48 -10.74 55.49
C LEU A 9 6.10 -9.56 54.74
N ALA A 10 7.34 -9.20 55.07
CA ALA A 10 8.06 -8.13 54.36
C ALA A 10 8.29 -8.49 52.89
N GLY A 11 8.63 -9.76 52.60
CA GLY A 11 8.77 -10.26 51.23
C GLY A 11 7.47 -10.17 50.42
N LEU A 12 6.34 -10.54 51.02
CA LEU A 12 5.02 -10.43 50.38
C LEU A 12 4.64 -8.98 50.06
N ILE A 13 4.94 -8.04 50.95
CA ILE A 13 4.65 -6.61 50.74
C ILE A 13 5.47 -6.06 49.56
N VAL A 14 6.77 -6.36 49.50
CA VAL A 14 7.64 -5.94 48.39
C VAL A 14 7.19 -6.55 47.08
N PHE A 15 6.85 -7.85 47.08
CA PHE A 15 6.32 -8.54 45.92
C PHE A 15 5.00 -7.91 45.41
N TRP A 16 4.11 -7.53 46.33
CA TRP A 16 2.85 -6.89 45.98
C TRP A 16 3.04 -5.49 45.37
N ILE A 17 3.98 -4.70 45.90
CA ILE A 17 4.35 -3.39 45.35
C ILE A 17 4.92 -3.53 43.94
N LEU A 18 5.80 -4.53 43.72
CA LEU A 18 6.37 -4.80 42.40
C LEU A 18 5.27 -5.18 41.39
N ILE A 19 4.35 -6.08 41.75
CA ILE A 19 3.21 -6.45 40.89
C ILE A 19 2.38 -5.22 40.54
N LYS A 20 2.10 -4.35 41.52
CA LYS A 20 1.26 -3.16 41.31
C LYS A 20 1.90 -2.18 40.31
N ILE A 21 3.22 -1.99 40.39
CA ILE A 21 3.97 -1.14 39.45
C ILE A 21 3.97 -1.77 38.05
N TYR A 22 4.18 -3.08 37.94
CA TYR A 22 4.14 -3.79 36.67
C TYR A 22 2.75 -3.70 36.01
N LEU A 23 1.67 -3.96 36.75
CA LEU A 23 0.30 -3.85 36.23
C LEU A 23 0.01 -2.44 35.70
N HIS A 24 0.41 -1.42 36.45
CA HIS A 24 0.15 -0.03 36.07
C HIS A 24 0.90 0.37 34.79
N ARG A 25 2.09 -0.19 34.54
CA ARG A 25 2.80 -0.02 33.26
C ARG A 25 2.12 -0.75 32.11
N TYR A 26 1.64 -1.97 32.35
CA TYR A 26 0.90 -2.72 31.34
C TYR A 26 -0.40 -2.04 30.94
N GLU A 27 -1.15 -1.47 31.89
CA GLU A 27 -2.35 -0.68 31.58
C GLU A 27 -2.06 0.54 30.70
N ALA A 28 -0.95 1.25 30.97
CA ALA A 28 -0.53 2.38 30.14
C ALA A 28 -0.21 1.94 28.70
N LEU A 29 0.54 0.84 28.54
CA LEU A 29 0.88 0.29 27.23
C LEU A 29 -0.35 -0.20 26.46
N ILE A 30 -1.34 -0.79 27.14
CA ILE A 30 -2.59 -1.23 26.51
C ILE A 30 -3.41 -0.03 26.05
N LYS A 31 -3.47 1.06 26.84
CA LYS A 31 -4.15 2.30 26.43
C LYS A 31 -3.50 2.94 25.21
N ASP A 32 -2.17 3.05 25.21
CA ASP A 32 -1.42 3.58 24.05
C ASP A 32 -1.66 2.71 22.80
N GLY A 33 -1.71 1.39 22.98
CA GLY A 33 -2.01 0.45 21.89
C GLY A 33 -3.42 0.62 21.30
N ILE A 34 -4.42 0.87 22.14
CA ILE A 34 -5.80 1.13 21.70
C ILE A 34 -5.90 2.46 20.95
N GLU A 35 -5.25 3.51 21.42
CA GLU A 35 -5.29 4.82 20.76
C GLU A 35 -4.61 4.78 19.37
N VAL A 36 -3.50 4.04 19.25
CA VAL A 36 -2.85 3.79 17.96
C VAL A 36 -3.75 2.97 17.04
N TYR A 37 -4.46 1.97 17.58
CA TYR A 37 -5.39 1.15 16.82
C TYR A 37 -6.59 1.95 16.30
N GLU A 38 -7.17 2.84 17.12
CA GLU A 38 -8.26 3.73 16.70
C GLU A 38 -7.81 4.68 15.58
N LYS A 39 -6.62 5.26 15.68
CA LYS A 39 -6.04 6.09 14.60
C LYS A 39 -5.80 5.31 13.31
N LEU A 40 -5.39 4.04 13.41
CA LEU A 40 -5.24 3.17 12.24
C LEU A 40 -6.59 2.84 11.60
N ASP A 41 -7.64 2.58 12.40
CA ASP A 41 -8.98 2.29 11.89
C ASP A 41 -9.58 3.50 11.17
N GLU A 42 -9.34 4.71 11.70
CA GLU A 42 -9.76 5.96 11.05
C GLU A 42 -9.02 6.21 9.72
N LEU A 43 -7.70 5.97 9.69
CA LEU A 43 -6.91 6.04 8.45
C LEU A 43 -7.37 5.00 7.41
N PHE A 44 -7.70 3.79 7.86
CA PHE A 44 -8.19 2.73 6.99
C PHE A 44 -9.53 3.09 6.36
N LYS A 45 -10.48 3.61 7.15
CA LYS A 45 -11.78 4.11 6.63
C LYS A 45 -11.61 5.25 5.64
N ASN A 46 -10.74 6.22 5.94
CA ASN A 46 -10.46 7.32 5.01
C ASN A 46 -9.85 6.82 3.70
N CYS A 47 -8.94 5.83 3.76
CA CYS A 47 -8.35 5.25 2.56
C CYS A 47 -9.40 4.47 1.73
N GLN A 48 -10.30 3.75 2.40
CA GLN A 48 -11.40 3.05 1.75
C GLN A 48 -12.37 4.03 1.06
N ASP A 49 -12.72 5.14 1.71
CA ASP A 49 -13.59 6.17 1.11
C ASP A 49 -12.94 6.84 -0.10
N ILE A 50 -11.64 7.14 -0.03
CA ILE A 50 -10.89 7.68 -1.17
C ILE A 50 -10.85 6.67 -2.32
N ALA A 51 -10.65 5.38 -2.02
CA ALA A 51 -10.65 4.33 -3.04
C ALA A 51 -12.01 4.21 -3.73
N VAL A 52 -13.11 4.23 -2.97
CA VAL A 52 -14.48 4.21 -3.51
C VAL A 52 -14.78 5.46 -4.34
N GLN A 53 -14.40 6.65 -3.87
CA GLN A 53 -14.56 7.89 -4.64
C GLN A 53 -13.75 7.85 -5.94
N THR A 54 -12.49 7.41 -5.89
CA THR A 54 -11.62 7.33 -7.07
C THR A 54 -12.16 6.32 -8.07
N MET A 55 -12.71 5.20 -7.60
CA MET A 55 -13.32 4.18 -8.45
C MET A 55 -14.59 4.70 -9.12
N SER A 56 -15.43 5.42 -8.38
CA SER A 56 -16.63 6.10 -8.90
C SER A 56 -16.29 7.21 -9.92
N GLU A 57 -15.23 7.99 -9.67
CA GLU A 57 -14.73 8.96 -10.65
C GLU A 57 -14.18 8.29 -11.91
N LEU A 58 -13.51 7.15 -11.76
CA LEU A 58 -13.03 6.35 -12.89
C LEU A 58 -14.19 5.80 -13.71
N GLU A 59 -15.21 5.21 -13.07
CA GLU A 59 -16.43 4.73 -13.74
C GLU A 59 -17.15 5.87 -14.47
N SER A 60 -17.29 7.03 -13.83
CA SER A 60 -17.89 8.22 -14.46
C SER A 60 -17.08 8.70 -15.67
N LYS A 61 -15.74 8.67 -15.60
CA LYS A 61 -14.87 8.99 -16.74
C LYS A 61 -14.97 7.94 -17.84
N ILE A 62 -15.06 6.65 -17.51
CA ILE A 62 -15.27 5.57 -18.46
C ILE A 62 -16.61 5.73 -19.17
N ASP A 63 -17.69 6.03 -18.46
CA ASP A 63 -19.02 6.26 -19.05
C ASP A 63 -19.04 7.49 -19.95
N LYS A 64 -18.33 8.57 -19.59
CA LYS A 64 -18.15 9.74 -20.47
C LYS A 64 -17.39 9.37 -21.74
N VAL A 65 -16.31 8.61 -21.61
CA VAL A 65 -15.52 8.11 -22.77
C VAL A 65 -16.36 7.18 -23.64
N ASN A 66 -17.24 6.36 -23.05
CA ASN A 66 -18.10 5.44 -23.77
C ASN A 66 -19.22 6.18 -24.52
N LYS A 67 -19.80 7.23 -23.92
CA LYS A 67 -20.75 8.13 -24.60
C LYS A 67 -20.11 8.89 -25.76
N ILE A 68 -18.89 9.41 -25.56
CA ILE A 68 -18.13 10.07 -26.64
C ILE A 68 -17.82 9.06 -27.75
N SER A 69 -17.44 7.82 -27.41
CA SER A 69 -17.19 6.78 -28.41
C SER A 69 -18.46 6.45 -29.22
N GLN A 70 -19.62 6.36 -28.58
CA GLN A 70 -20.90 6.13 -29.26
C GLN A 70 -21.37 7.33 -30.09
N GLU A 71 -21.08 8.57 -29.68
CA GLU A 71 -21.37 9.77 -30.48
C GLU A 71 -20.44 9.86 -31.70
N VAL A 72 -19.18 9.45 -31.58
CA VAL A 72 -18.25 9.32 -32.70
C VAL A 72 -18.74 8.25 -33.68
N GLU A 73 -19.18 7.08 -33.17
CA GLU A 73 -19.73 5.99 -33.97
C GLU A 73 -21.01 6.39 -34.74
N LYS A 74 -21.89 7.18 -34.12
CA LYS A 74 -23.10 7.72 -34.79
C LYS A 74 -22.80 8.82 -35.81
N SER A 75 -21.64 9.47 -35.70
CA SER A 75 -21.21 10.52 -36.64
C SER A 75 -20.42 10.00 -37.85
N GLU A 76 -20.00 8.74 -37.85
CA GLU A 76 -19.23 8.10 -38.94
C GLU A 76 -20.07 7.62 -40.14
N ASP A 77 -21.41 7.77 -40.13
CA ASP A 77 -22.28 7.30 -41.23
C ASP A 77 -22.29 8.21 -42.49
N LYS A 78 -21.32 9.13 -42.62
CA LYS A 78 -21.19 10.02 -43.80
C LYS A 78 -19.76 10.16 -44.34
N THR A 79 -19.17 9.04 -44.79
CA THR A 79 -18.05 8.93 -45.80
C THR A 79 -16.70 9.65 -45.54
N PRO A 80 -15.54 9.22 -46.11
CA PRO A 80 -15.15 7.97 -46.76
C PRO A 80 -13.93 7.30 -46.05
N GLN A 81 -14.17 6.17 -45.40
CA GLN A 81 -13.28 5.48 -44.45
C GLN A 81 -12.16 4.63 -45.11
N ARG A 82 -11.48 5.13 -46.15
CA ARG A 82 -10.40 4.38 -46.84
C ARG A 82 -8.98 4.92 -46.64
N LYS A 83 -8.82 6.09 -46.01
CA LYS A 83 -7.50 6.69 -45.73
C LYS A 83 -7.07 6.64 -44.26
N ALA A 84 -8.01 6.59 -43.30
CA ALA A 84 -7.69 6.56 -41.87
C ALA A 84 -7.14 5.21 -41.36
N LYS A 85 -7.45 4.08 -42.02
CA LYS A 85 -6.93 2.76 -41.62
C LYS A 85 -5.41 2.62 -41.75
N LYS A 86 -4.74 3.45 -42.57
CA LYS A 86 -3.27 3.46 -42.67
C LYS A 86 -2.60 4.32 -41.59
N GLU A 87 -3.29 5.29 -41.01
CA GLU A 87 -2.73 6.10 -39.91
C GLU A 87 -2.99 5.47 -38.54
N ILE A 88 -4.13 4.80 -38.34
CA ILE A 88 -4.42 4.10 -37.08
C ILE A 88 -3.45 2.93 -36.84
N SER A 89 -2.95 2.28 -37.92
CA SER A 89 -1.86 1.29 -37.81
C SER A 89 -0.57 1.85 -37.21
N LYS A 90 -0.30 3.17 -37.35
CA LYS A 90 0.84 3.83 -36.70
C LYS A 90 0.58 4.19 -35.24
N TYR A 91 -0.68 4.29 -34.83
CA TYR A 91 -1.06 4.63 -33.45
C TYR A 91 -1.36 3.39 -32.58
N VAL A 92 -1.70 2.25 -33.18
CA VAL A 92 -1.95 0.98 -32.47
C VAL A 92 -0.64 0.24 -32.13
N GLU A 93 0.48 0.55 -32.81
CA GLU A 93 1.83 0.10 -32.40
C GLU A 93 2.33 0.74 -31.10
N LYS A 94 1.59 1.70 -30.51
CA LYS A 94 1.97 2.41 -29.28
C LYS A 94 1.25 1.93 -28.03
N LYS A 95 0.81 0.67 -27.98
CA LYS A 95 0.31 0.02 -26.76
C LYS A 95 1.29 -1.05 -26.29
N SER A 96 2.32 -0.65 -25.55
CA SER A 96 2.95 -1.47 -24.50
C SER A 96 4.05 -0.76 -23.70
N ASP A 97 4.36 0.51 -23.93
CA ASP A 97 5.44 1.16 -23.18
C ASP A 97 4.89 1.82 -21.90
N PHE A 98 4.44 1.01 -20.93
CA PHE A 98 4.41 1.49 -19.55
C PHE A 98 5.87 1.50 -19.07
N GLU A 99 6.58 2.58 -19.40
CA GLU A 99 7.99 2.71 -19.02
C GLU A 99 8.12 2.69 -17.50
N ILE A 100 8.93 1.74 -17.01
CA ILE A 100 9.25 1.65 -15.59
C ILE A 100 9.96 2.95 -15.19
N PRO A 101 9.43 3.70 -14.21
CA PRO A 101 10.09 4.91 -13.73
C PRO A 101 11.55 4.61 -13.34
N PRO A 102 12.52 5.46 -13.74
CA PRO A 102 13.95 5.17 -13.58
C PRO A 102 14.36 4.96 -12.12
N GLN A 103 13.58 5.52 -11.18
CA GLN A 103 13.75 5.37 -9.74
C GLN A 103 13.50 3.93 -9.24
N TYR A 104 12.72 3.14 -9.98
CA TYR A 104 12.35 1.76 -9.63
C TYR A 104 13.21 0.71 -10.34
N LEU A 105 13.99 1.09 -11.35
CA LEU A 105 14.90 0.19 -12.05
C LEU A 105 15.99 -0.38 -11.14
N SER A 106 16.48 0.40 -10.17
CA SER A 106 17.47 -0.07 -9.19
C SER A 106 16.89 -1.19 -8.31
N ILE A 107 15.65 -1.04 -7.86
CA ILE A 107 14.92 -2.03 -7.05
C ILE A 107 14.76 -3.35 -7.84
N LEU A 108 14.35 -3.26 -9.11
CA LEU A 108 14.16 -4.43 -9.96
C LEU A 108 15.49 -5.12 -10.28
N ARG A 109 16.56 -4.37 -10.57
CA ARG A 109 17.90 -4.94 -10.80
C ARG A 109 18.45 -5.66 -9.58
N LEU A 110 18.27 -5.09 -8.38
CA LEU A 110 18.68 -5.75 -7.14
C LEU A 110 17.86 -7.03 -6.90
N LYS A 111 16.57 -7.00 -7.23
CA LYS A 111 15.73 -8.20 -7.15
C LYS A 111 16.13 -9.28 -8.16
N GLU A 112 16.50 -8.90 -9.39
CA GLU A 112 17.06 -9.80 -10.40
C GLU A 112 18.42 -10.39 -9.97
N ALA A 113 19.23 -9.61 -9.26
CA ALA A 113 20.48 -10.06 -8.66
C ALA A 113 20.29 -11.00 -7.46
N GLY A 114 19.04 -11.32 -7.09
CA GLY A 114 18.70 -12.29 -6.05
C GLY A 114 18.65 -11.73 -4.63
N TRP A 115 18.70 -10.40 -4.47
CA TRP A 115 18.68 -9.78 -3.14
C TRP A 115 17.31 -9.93 -2.46
N GLU A 116 17.32 -10.01 -1.13
CA GLU A 116 16.08 -10.05 -0.36
C GLU A 116 15.43 -8.66 -0.28
N ILE A 117 14.10 -8.61 -0.24
CA ILE A 117 13.32 -7.35 -0.16
C ILE A 117 13.79 -6.48 1.01
N LYS A 118 14.17 -7.11 2.13
CA LYS A 118 14.69 -6.41 3.32
C LYS A 118 16.02 -5.70 3.07
N GLU A 119 16.87 -6.28 2.25
CA GLU A 119 18.19 -5.73 1.90
C GLU A 119 18.05 -4.62 0.87
N ILE A 120 17.19 -4.83 -0.13
CA ILE A 120 16.86 -3.82 -1.15
C ILE A 120 16.24 -2.58 -0.49
N ALA A 121 15.33 -2.76 0.47
CA ALA A 121 14.71 -1.67 1.21
C ALA A 121 15.74 -0.82 1.98
N LYS A 122 16.75 -1.47 2.58
CA LYS A 122 17.85 -0.76 3.26
C LYS A 122 18.74 0.00 2.26
N GLU A 123 19.07 -0.64 1.14
CA GLU A 123 19.96 -0.06 0.12
C GLU A 123 19.32 1.15 -0.57
N VAL A 124 18.03 1.07 -0.89
CA VAL A 124 17.29 2.13 -1.59
C VAL A 124 16.65 3.13 -0.60
N ALA A 125 16.87 2.94 0.71
CA ALA A 125 16.29 3.75 1.79
C ALA A 125 14.76 3.92 1.67
N MET A 126 14.06 2.83 1.36
CA MET A 126 12.60 2.77 1.22
C MET A 126 11.98 1.77 2.20
N GLY A 127 10.68 1.90 2.46
CA GLY A 127 9.95 0.93 3.26
C GLY A 127 9.87 -0.45 2.57
N GLN A 128 9.94 -1.54 3.35
CA GLN A 128 9.85 -2.89 2.79
C GLN A 128 8.56 -3.13 2.00
N ASP A 129 7.45 -2.57 2.48
CA ASP A 129 6.15 -2.68 1.80
C ASP A 129 6.13 -1.95 0.46
N GLN A 130 6.80 -0.80 0.36
CA GLN A 130 6.93 -0.04 -0.88
C GLN A 130 7.77 -0.81 -1.90
N VAL A 131 8.88 -1.39 -1.46
CA VAL A 131 9.75 -2.23 -2.31
C VAL A 131 9.00 -3.47 -2.79
N ALA A 132 8.24 -4.13 -1.91
CA ALA A 132 7.42 -5.29 -2.28
C ALA A 132 6.35 -4.93 -3.32
N MET A 133 5.67 -3.79 -3.15
CA MET A 133 4.67 -3.29 -4.10
C MET A 133 5.28 -2.99 -5.47
N ILE A 134 6.44 -2.32 -5.51
CA ILE A 134 7.16 -2.01 -6.76
C ILE A 134 7.57 -3.30 -7.48
N ILE A 135 8.10 -4.29 -6.77
CA ILE A 135 8.46 -5.58 -7.35
C ILE A 135 7.20 -6.27 -7.89
N GLN A 136 6.09 -6.32 -7.15
CA GLN A 136 4.86 -6.95 -7.63
C GLN A 136 4.29 -6.30 -8.89
N LEU A 137 4.34 -4.97 -8.98
CA LEU A 137 3.79 -4.23 -10.12
C LEU A 137 4.65 -4.33 -11.38
N PHE A 138 5.97 -4.39 -11.24
CA PHE A 138 6.90 -4.21 -12.36
C PHE A 138 7.82 -5.40 -12.65
N TYR A 139 7.97 -6.38 -11.75
CA TYR A 139 8.91 -7.50 -11.96
C TYR A 139 8.53 -8.44 -13.11
N HIS A 140 7.25 -8.47 -13.49
CA HIS A 140 6.77 -9.25 -14.63
C HIS A 140 6.78 -8.47 -15.95
N GLN A 141 7.03 -7.15 -15.89
CA GLN A 141 7.19 -6.30 -17.06
C GLN A 141 8.67 -6.29 -17.42
N LYS A 142 9.11 -7.33 -18.13
CA LYS A 142 10.44 -7.31 -18.74
C LYS A 142 10.51 -6.17 -19.75
N PRO A 143 11.64 -5.43 -19.83
CA PRO A 143 11.94 -4.64 -21.01
C PRO A 143 12.06 -5.52 -22.26
#